data_AF-S7V5F1-F1
#
_entry.id   AF-S7V5F1-F1
#
_cell.length_a   1.000
_cell.length_b   1.000
_cell.length_c   1.000
_cell.angle_alpha   90.00
_cell.angle_beta   90.00
_cell.angle_gamma   90.00
#
_symmetry.space_group_name_H-M   'P 1'
#
loop_
_entity.id
_entity.type
_entity.pdbx_description
1 polymer ?
#
loop_
_entity_poly.entity_id
_entity_poly.type
_entity_poly.pdbx_seq_one_letter_code
_entity_poly.pdbx_strand_id
1 'polypeptide(L)'
;MASSKKKWVLLPLSVLLFLGIAYWLIGKIQYRNNVMDVEEYAPISTLKVQEHLLTKAKFPFIDVHNHQFTMPVQNLDDLVEEMDELNMAVMVNLSGFRGKYLEWSLDNVNEKYSNRFTLFMNIDFEKVDDEGWPNETLAMMEDAVKLGVKGLKVYKSLGLTDTDDEGNRLKVDDPRLDPIWAKCGELGIPVLIHTGEPAAFWLPKDKNNERWLELKQYPSRYKDPEKNPSFEDVMAEQHNVFKKHPNTKFISAHLGWFGNDLARLGALLDEMPNMYTELGAVIAELGRQPITARAWLIDYQDRVLMGKDSYKKEEYYTYFRILETNDEYFDYYRKRHAHWKMYGLALPDSVLQKIYYKNAIHLIPGIDASLFEMGVVD
;
A
#
# COMPACT_ATOMS: atom_id res chain seq x y z
N MET A 1 25.45 -76.36 23.34
CA MET A 1 24.54 -75.53 24.17
C MET A 1 25.24 -74.23 24.61
N ALA A 2 25.35 -73.22 23.73
CA ALA A 2 26.06 -71.97 24.06
C ALA A 2 25.26 -70.67 23.78
N SER A 3 23.95 -70.75 23.51
CA SER A 3 23.13 -69.57 23.16
C SER A 3 22.36 -68.92 24.32
N SER A 4 22.53 -69.40 25.56
CA SER A 4 21.68 -68.98 26.69
C SER A 4 22.18 -67.74 27.46
N LYS A 5 23.50 -67.51 27.58
CA LYS A 5 24.03 -66.42 28.44
C LYS A 5 23.94 -65.01 27.85
N LYS A 6 23.92 -64.85 26.51
CA LYS A 6 23.83 -63.52 25.87
C LYS A 6 22.42 -62.91 25.95
N LYS A 7 21.37 -63.75 26.01
CA LYS A 7 19.97 -63.28 26.06
C LYS A 7 19.63 -62.50 27.34
N TRP A 8 20.25 -62.86 28.47
CA TRP A 8 20.04 -62.19 29.76
C TRP A 8 20.63 -60.77 29.83
N VAL A 9 21.63 -60.44 29.02
CA VAL A 9 22.22 -59.09 28.94
C VAL A 9 21.53 -58.25 27.86
N LEU A 10 21.12 -58.88 26.76
CA LEU A 10 20.43 -58.19 25.66
C LEU A 10 19.03 -57.69 26.05
N LEU A 11 18.31 -58.42 26.91
CA LEU A 11 16.97 -58.01 27.34
C LEU A 11 16.98 -56.69 28.15
N PRO A 12 17.77 -56.53 29.24
CA PRO A 12 17.89 -55.23 29.93
C PRO A 12 18.37 -54.08 29.04
N LEU A 13 19.33 -54.34 28.14
CA LEU A 13 19.80 -53.33 27.18
C LEU A 13 18.70 -52.89 26.21
N SER A 14 17.89 -53.83 25.71
CA SER A 14 16.74 -53.52 24.85
C SER A 14 15.66 -52.73 25.59
N VAL A 15 15.42 -53.04 26.86
CA VAL A 15 14.49 -52.28 27.73
C VAL A 15 15.01 -50.87 27.98
N LEU A 16 16.29 -50.69 28.32
CA LEU A 16 16.89 -49.38 28.52
C LEU A 16 16.88 -48.54 27.23
N LEU A 17 17.17 -49.14 26.08
CA LEU A 17 17.07 -48.48 24.79
C LEU A 17 15.63 -48.05 24.49
N PHE A 18 14.65 -48.94 24.71
CA PHE A 18 13.23 -48.63 24.54
C PHE A 18 12.79 -47.49 25.47
N LEU A 19 13.16 -47.52 26.75
CA LEU A 19 12.86 -46.44 27.71
C LEU A 19 13.53 -45.13 27.32
N GLY A 20 14.77 -45.16 26.82
CA GLY A 20 15.47 -43.98 26.32
C GLY A 20 14.77 -43.36 25.10
N ILE A 21 14.34 -44.19 24.14
CA ILE A 21 13.56 -43.74 22.98
C ILE A 21 12.21 -43.19 23.42
N ALA A 22 11.50 -43.87 24.33
CA ALA A 22 10.21 -43.42 24.84
C ALA A 22 10.34 -42.08 25.56
N TYR A 23 11.36 -41.90 26.42
CA TYR A 23 11.64 -40.63 27.09
C TYR A 23 11.94 -39.51 26.08
N TRP A 24 12.77 -39.80 25.07
CA TRP A 24 13.07 -38.83 24.00
C TRP A 24 11.83 -38.45 23.18
N LEU A 25 10.97 -39.43 22.83
CA LEU A 25 9.71 -39.18 22.12
C LEU A 25 8.73 -38.36 22.97
N ILE A 26 8.58 -38.68 24.26
CA ILE A 26 7.76 -37.89 25.20
C ILE A 26 8.30 -36.46 25.25
N GLY A 27 9.62 -36.27 25.37
CA GLY A 27 10.23 -34.94 25.36
C GLY A 27 9.98 -34.17 24.06
N LYS A 28 10.05 -34.84 22.90
CA LYS A 28 9.73 -34.23 21.60
C LYS A 28 8.26 -33.84 21.48
N ILE A 29 7.34 -34.68 21.97
CA ILE A 29 5.90 -34.37 21.98
C ILE A 29 5.62 -33.21 22.92
N GLN A 30 6.16 -33.24 24.15
CA GLN A 30 6.00 -32.15 25.11
C GLN A 30 6.57 -30.84 24.58
N TYR A 31 7.74 -30.85 23.92
CA TYR A 31 8.27 -29.66 23.27
C TYR A 31 7.30 -29.13 22.20
N ARG A 32 6.84 -29.99 21.28
CA ARG A 32 5.90 -29.57 20.23
C ARG A 32 4.58 -29.05 20.78
N ASN A 33 4.07 -29.62 21.87
CA ASN A 33 2.82 -29.19 22.50
C ASN A 33 2.96 -27.87 23.27
N ASN A 34 4.18 -27.48 23.64
CA ASN A 34 4.44 -26.26 24.43
C ASN A 34 5.09 -25.14 23.60
N VAL A 35 5.34 -25.36 22.31
CA VAL A 35 5.86 -24.33 21.40
C VAL A 35 4.70 -23.80 20.57
N MET A 36 4.55 -22.49 20.56
CA MET A 36 3.58 -21.76 19.75
C MET A 36 4.33 -20.93 18.71
N ASP A 37 3.89 -20.98 17.46
CA ASP A 37 4.46 -20.15 16.39
C ASP A 37 3.95 -18.69 16.51
N VAL A 38 4.70 -17.73 15.98
CA VAL A 38 4.28 -16.32 15.95
C VAL A 38 2.96 -16.14 15.18
N GLU A 39 2.64 -17.03 14.24
CA GLU A 39 1.35 -17.06 13.54
C GLU A 39 0.19 -17.42 14.46
N GLU A 40 0.40 -18.34 15.39
CA GLU A 40 -0.61 -18.82 16.36
C GLU A 40 -0.72 -17.92 17.59
N TYR A 41 0.39 -17.29 18.02
CA TYR A 41 0.40 -16.44 19.20
C TYR A 41 -0.44 -15.17 18.99
N ALA A 42 -1.65 -15.18 19.56
CA ALA A 42 -2.62 -14.08 19.50
C ALA A 42 -3.36 -13.97 20.84
N PRO A 43 -2.69 -13.49 21.91
CA PRO A 43 -3.31 -13.38 23.23
C PRO A 43 -4.48 -12.39 23.21
N ILE A 44 -5.57 -12.75 23.91
CA ILE A 44 -6.67 -11.82 24.18
C ILE A 44 -6.18 -10.80 25.21
N SER A 45 -6.27 -9.52 24.87
CA SER A 45 -5.87 -8.44 25.77
C SER A 45 -6.73 -8.44 27.05
N THR A 46 -6.09 -8.24 28.19
CA THR A 46 -6.78 -7.98 29.47
C THR A 46 -6.92 -6.48 29.77
N LEU A 47 -6.36 -5.62 28.91
CA LEU A 47 -6.46 -4.18 29.02
C LEU A 47 -7.92 -3.75 28.77
N LYS A 48 -8.45 -2.89 29.64
CA LYS A 48 -9.78 -2.30 29.51
C LYS A 48 -9.63 -0.81 29.22
N VAL A 49 -9.85 -0.44 27.96
CA VAL A 49 -9.81 0.92 27.45
C VAL A 49 -11.11 1.21 26.70
N GLN A 50 -11.37 2.48 26.41
CA GLN A 50 -12.51 2.87 25.59
C GLN A 50 -12.30 2.39 24.15
N GLU A 51 -13.40 1.97 23.50
CA GLU A 51 -13.39 1.53 22.12
C GLU A 51 -14.46 2.25 21.30
N HIS A 52 -14.07 2.73 20.12
CA HIS A 52 -14.95 3.33 19.13
C HIS A 52 -14.83 2.55 17.82
N LEU A 53 -15.80 1.68 17.56
CA LEU A 53 -15.86 0.86 16.33
C LEU A 53 -16.50 1.66 15.20
N LEU A 54 -15.70 2.50 14.54
CA LEU A 54 -16.14 3.32 13.43
C LEU A 54 -16.34 2.49 12.17
N THR A 55 -17.55 2.52 11.61
CA THR A 55 -17.86 1.87 10.31
C THR A 55 -18.03 2.86 9.17
N LYS A 56 -18.03 4.17 9.48
CA LYS A 56 -18.25 5.27 8.54
C LYS A 56 -17.32 6.42 8.89
N ALA A 57 -16.72 7.06 7.88
CA ALA A 57 -15.83 8.20 8.09
C ALA A 57 -16.62 9.43 8.57
N LYS A 58 -16.02 10.23 9.46
CA LYS A 58 -16.62 11.46 10.00
C LYS A 58 -16.95 12.50 8.94
N PHE A 59 -16.13 12.61 7.89
CA PHE A 59 -16.37 13.48 6.74
C PHE A 59 -16.37 12.66 5.45
N PRO A 60 -17.10 13.11 4.40
CA PRO A 60 -16.98 12.49 3.08
C PRO A 60 -15.51 12.47 2.64
N PHE A 61 -15.05 11.37 2.08
CA PHE A 61 -13.65 11.21 1.69
C PHE A 61 -13.49 10.68 0.27
N ILE A 62 -12.27 10.86 -0.25
CA ILE A 62 -11.81 10.39 -1.53
C ILE A 62 -10.77 9.29 -1.25
N ASP A 63 -11.00 8.07 -1.75
CA ASP A 63 -9.94 7.06 -1.77
C ASP A 63 -9.09 7.27 -3.03
N VAL A 64 -7.89 7.85 -2.88
CA VAL A 64 -7.02 8.12 -4.03
C VAL A 64 -6.24 6.89 -4.50
N HIS A 65 -6.36 5.76 -3.80
CA HIS A 65 -5.62 4.54 -4.13
C HIS A 65 -6.53 3.33 -4.00
N ASN A 66 -7.17 2.95 -5.10
CA ASN A 66 -7.96 1.73 -5.19
C ASN A 66 -7.64 0.91 -6.45
N HIS A 67 -8.04 -0.36 -6.49
CA HIS A 67 -7.94 -1.19 -7.67
C HIS A 67 -9.25 -1.94 -7.92
N GLN A 68 -9.90 -1.62 -9.04
CA GLN A 68 -11.09 -2.29 -9.54
C GLN A 68 -10.79 -2.86 -10.93
N PHE A 69 -10.03 -3.96 -11.00
CA PHE A 69 -9.54 -4.52 -12.27
C PHE A 69 -10.65 -4.96 -13.21
N THR A 70 -11.83 -5.29 -12.66
CA THR A 70 -13.01 -5.72 -13.41
C THR A 70 -13.94 -4.55 -13.77
N MET A 71 -13.56 -3.29 -13.47
CA MET A 71 -14.37 -2.10 -13.73
C MET A 71 -14.99 -2.01 -15.14
N PRO A 72 -14.39 -2.48 -16.24
CA PRO A 72 -15.04 -2.50 -17.56
C PRO A 72 -16.42 -3.20 -17.60
N VAL A 73 -16.64 -4.19 -16.74
CA VAL A 73 -17.83 -5.06 -16.76
C VAL A 73 -18.44 -5.26 -15.37
N GLN A 74 -17.92 -4.56 -14.37
CA GLN A 74 -18.34 -4.67 -12.98
C GLN A 74 -19.68 -3.96 -12.79
N ASN A 75 -20.57 -4.59 -12.01
CA ASN A 75 -21.73 -3.88 -11.49
C ASN A 75 -21.27 -2.84 -10.47
N LEU A 76 -21.43 -1.55 -10.80
CA LEU A 76 -21.02 -0.46 -9.93
C LEU A 76 -22.07 -0.12 -8.85
N ASP A 77 -23.30 -0.62 -8.96
CA ASP A 77 -24.35 -0.34 -7.97
C ASP A 77 -23.95 -0.85 -6.58
N ASP A 78 -23.52 -2.11 -6.48
CA ASP A 78 -23.09 -2.72 -5.21
C ASP A 78 -21.87 -1.99 -4.62
N LEU A 79 -20.93 -1.59 -5.49
CA LEU A 79 -19.74 -0.87 -5.07
C LEU A 79 -20.09 0.52 -4.52
N VAL A 80 -21.01 1.24 -5.16
CA VAL A 80 -21.46 2.56 -4.73
C VAL A 80 -22.26 2.49 -3.44
N GLU A 81 -23.08 1.47 -3.23
CA GLU A 81 -23.75 1.23 -1.94
C GLU A 81 -22.73 1.10 -0.81
N GLU A 82 -21.70 0.29 -1.00
CA GLU A 82 -20.62 0.15 -0.01
C GLU A 82 -19.83 1.45 0.19
N MET A 83 -19.60 2.23 -0.87
CA MET A 83 -19.00 3.56 -0.79
C MET A 83 -19.85 4.50 0.08
N ASP A 84 -21.17 4.52 -0.11
CA ASP A 84 -22.09 5.37 0.65
C ASP A 84 -22.13 5.01 2.15
N GLU A 85 -22.06 3.71 2.46
CA GLU A 85 -21.96 3.20 3.84
C GLU A 85 -20.67 3.67 4.53
N LEU A 86 -19.56 3.76 3.77
CA LEU A 86 -18.27 4.24 4.29
C LEU A 86 -18.20 5.77 4.40
N ASN A 87 -19.10 6.53 3.76
CA ASN A 87 -18.94 7.96 3.45
C ASN A 87 -17.86 8.25 2.38
N MET A 88 -17.59 7.30 1.50
CA MET A 88 -16.68 7.49 0.37
C MET A 88 -17.41 8.19 -0.77
N ALA A 89 -17.11 9.47 -0.98
CA ALA A 89 -17.72 10.24 -2.04
C ALA A 89 -17.14 9.89 -3.40
N VAL A 90 -15.81 9.72 -3.50
CA VAL A 90 -15.14 9.43 -4.77
C VAL A 90 -14.09 8.33 -4.59
N MET A 91 -14.04 7.40 -5.53
CA MET A 91 -12.98 6.39 -5.63
C MET A 91 -12.11 6.66 -6.85
N VAL A 92 -10.80 6.76 -6.64
CA VAL A 92 -9.81 6.80 -7.72
C VAL A 92 -9.36 5.38 -8.02
N ASN A 93 -9.72 4.88 -9.19
CA ASN A 93 -9.29 3.57 -9.66
C ASN A 93 -7.90 3.67 -10.32
N LEU A 94 -6.94 3.02 -9.67
CA LEU A 94 -5.55 2.90 -10.08
C LEU A 94 -5.19 1.54 -10.67
N SER A 95 -6.19 0.75 -11.11
CA SER A 95 -5.96 -0.45 -11.92
C SER A 95 -5.22 -0.16 -13.24
N GLY A 96 -5.03 1.11 -13.61
CA GLY A 96 -4.09 1.50 -14.66
C GLY A 96 -4.50 0.94 -16.02
N PHE A 97 -5.69 1.30 -16.47
CA PHE A 97 -6.18 0.83 -17.77
C PHE A 97 -5.56 1.60 -18.94
N ARG A 98 -5.54 0.93 -20.10
CA ARG A 98 -5.09 1.47 -21.39
C ARG A 98 -5.89 0.85 -22.53
N GLY A 99 -5.95 1.54 -23.67
CA GLY A 99 -6.67 1.09 -24.86
C GLY A 99 -8.14 0.73 -24.58
N LYS A 100 -8.63 -0.38 -25.13
CA LYS A 100 -10.05 -0.78 -25.03
C LYS A 100 -10.56 -0.99 -23.60
N TYR A 101 -9.71 -1.48 -22.70
CA TYR A 101 -10.09 -1.63 -21.29
C TYR A 101 -10.34 -0.28 -20.62
N LEU A 102 -9.60 0.77 -21.00
CA LEU A 102 -9.82 2.12 -20.50
C LEU A 102 -11.13 2.69 -21.05
N GLU A 103 -11.37 2.57 -22.36
CA GLU A 103 -12.62 3.00 -22.99
C GLU A 103 -13.84 2.36 -22.31
N TRP A 104 -13.85 1.02 -22.17
CA TRP A 104 -14.95 0.31 -21.52
C TRP A 104 -15.14 0.68 -20.04
N SER A 105 -14.04 0.96 -19.32
CA SER A 105 -14.14 1.40 -17.92
C SER A 105 -14.76 2.80 -17.82
N LEU A 106 -14.39 3.70 -18.73
CA LEU A 106 -14.97 5.04 -18.80
C LEU A 106 -16.45 4.97 -19.18
N ASP A 107 -16.82 4.14 -20.16
CA ASP A 107 -18.22 3.93 -20.55
C ASP A 107 -19.05 3.41 -19.36
N ASN A 108 -18.58 2.37 -18.68
CA ASN A 108 -19.29 1.79 -17.53
C ASN A 108 -19.46 2.79 -16.37
N VAL A 109 -18.42 3.58 -16.07
CA VAL A 109 -18.51 4.63 -15.05
C VAL A 109 -19.46 5.76 -15.47
N ASN A 110 -19.39 6.19 -16.73
CA ASN A 110 -20.15 7.33 -17.23
C ASN A 110 -21.64 7.03 -17.46
N GLU A 111 -22.04 5.76 -17.49
CA GLU A 111 -23.46 5.38 -17.60
C GLU A 111 -24.30 5.94 -16.44
N LYS A 112 -23.78 5.90 -15.21
CA LYS A 112 -24.53 6.30 -14.00
C LYS A 112 -23.72 7.05 -12.93
N TYR A 113 -22.40 6.85 -12.88
CA TYR A 113 -21.56 7.21 -11.72
C TYR A 113 -20.36 8.09 -12.08
N SER A 114 -20.50 8.94 -13.11
CA SER A 114 -19.44 9.79 -13.65
C SER A 114 -18.78 10.73 -12.62
N ASN A 115 -19.49 11.09 -11.54
CA ASN A 115 -18.95 11.90 -10.45
C ASN A 115 -18.47 11.10 -9.22
N ARG A 116 -18.64 9.77 -9.21
CA ARG A 116 -18.25 8.89 -8.08
C ARG A 116 -16.93 8.16 -8.31
N PHE A 117 -16.49 8.03 -9.57
CA PHE A 117 -15.23 7.36 -9.91
C PHE A 117 -14.32 8.25 -10.73
N THR A 118 -13.02 8.13 -10.48
CA THR A 118 -11.96 8.77 -11.26
C THR A 118 -10.99 7.70 -11.73
N LEU A 119 -10.60 7.75 -13.00
CA LEU A 119 -9.71 6.74 -13.58
C LEU A 119 -8.33 7.34 -13.86
N PHE A 120 -7.30 6.60 -13.46
CA PHE A 120 -5.93 6.88 -13.88
C PHE A 120 -5.53 5.88 -14.96
N MET A 121 -4.93 6.37 -16.03
CA MET A 121 -4.37 5.51 -17.08
C MET A 121 -3.02 4.94 -16.63
N ASN A 122 -2.54 3.90 -17.31
CA ASN A 122 -1.16 3.44 -17.23
C ASN A 122 -0.54 3.37 -18.63
N ILE A 123 0.78 3.38 -18.70
CA ILE A 123 1.53 3.28 -19.96
C ILE A 123 2.42 2.03 -19.96
N ASP A 124 2.76 1.56 -21.15
CA ASP A 124 3.72 0.47 -21.33
C ASP A 124 5.13 1.04 -21.34
N PHE A 125 5.85 0.91 -20.23
CA PHE A 125 7.21 1.43 -20.14
C PHE A 125 8.22 0.58 -20.92
N GLU A 126 7.95 -0.72 -21.12
CA GLU A 126 8.81 -1.62 -21.90
C GLU A 126 8.82 -1.27 -23.40
N LYS A 127 7.94 -0.39 -23.87
CA LYS A 127 7.92 0.13 -25.26
C LYS A 127 8.86 1.32 -25.48
N VAL A 128 9.80 1.56 -24.56
CA VAL A 128 10.68 2.73 -24.60
C VAL A 128 11.59 2.79 -25.84
N ASP A 129 11.85 1.64 -26.47
CA ASP A 129 12.68 1.50 -27.66
C ASP A 129 11.88 1.35 -28.96
N ASP A 130 10.55 1.31 -28.89
CA ASP A 130 9.69 1.28 -30.08
C ASP A 130 9.94 2.53 -30.94
N GLU A 131 9.91 2.40 -32.27
CA GLU A 131 10.12 3.53 -33.20
C GLU A 131 9.16 4.72 -32.97
N GLY A 132 7.97 4.44 -32.43
CA GLY A 132 6.95 5.43 -32.08
C GLY A 132 7.18 6.16 -30.77
N TRP A 133 8.14 5.74 -29.94
CA TRP A 133 8.41 6.33 -28.64
C TRP A 133 9.15 7.68 -28.75
N PRO A 134 8.80 8.70 -27.93
CA PRO A 134 7.66 8.77 -27.02
C PRO A 134 6.36 9.24 -27.70
N ASN A 135 6.42 9.70 -28.95
CA ASN A 135 5.36 10.49 -29.59
C ASN A 135 3.99 9.81 -29.62
N GLU A 136 3.94 8.50 -29.91
CA GLU A 136 2.67 7.75 -29.90
C GLU A 136 2.08 7.64 -28.50
N THR A 137 2.92 7.37 -27.48
CA THR A 137 2.50 7.34 -26.08
C THR A 137 1.99 8.71 -25.63
N LEU A 138 2.64 9.80 -26.04
CA LEU A 138 2.20 11.16 -25.73
C LEU A 138 0.83 11.48 -26.35
N ALA A 139 0.60 11.08 -27.60
CA ALA A 139 -0.70 11.25 -28.26
C ALA A 139 -1.79 10.43 -27.56
N MET A 140 -1.50 9.19 -27.19
CA MET A 140 -2.41 8.34 -26.41
C MET A 140 -2.78 8.99 -25.07
N MET A 141 -1.82 9.60 -24.36
CA MET A 141 -2.08 10.31 -23.10
C MET A 141 -3.01 11.51 -23.29
N GLU A 142 -2.82 12.30 -24.35
CA GLU A 142 -3.72 13.41 -24.66
C GLU A 142 -5.15 12.92 -24.90
N ASP A 143 -5.30 11.85 -25.68
CA ASP A 143 -6.61 11.31 -26.02
C ASP A 143 -7.30 10.69 -24.79
N ALA A 144 -6.55 10.00 -23.93
CA ALA A 144 -7.06 9.49 -22.67
C ALA A 144 -7.57 10.62 -21.74
N VAL A 145 -6.86 11.75 -21.66
CA VAL A 145 -7.32 12.92 -20.87
C VAL A 145 -8.56 13.55 -21.48
N LYS A 146 -8.64 13.67 -22.82
CA LYS A 146 -9.86 14.14 -23.51
C LYS A 146 -11.07 13.24 -23.23
N LEU A 147 -10.85 11.94 -23.08
CA LEU A 147 -11.90 10.97 -22.72
C LEU A 147 -12.30 11.00 -21.24
N GLY A 148 -11.54 11.69 -20.38
CA GLY A 148 -11.89 11.91 -18.98
C GLY A 148 -10.92 11.34 -17.94
N VAL A 149 -9.79 10.74 -18.35
CA VAL A 149 -8.73 10.32 -17.43
C VAL A 149 -8.18 11.51 -16.67
N LYS A 150 -7.92 11.34 -15.37
CA LYS A 150 -7.48 12.42 -14.47
C LYS A 150 -6.10 12.22 -13.87
N GLY A 151 -5.35 11.22 -14.30
CA GLY A 151 -4.04 10.91 -13.73
C GLY A 151 -3.32 9.78 -14.42
N LEU A 152 -2.04 9.63 -14.09
CA LEU A 152 -1.19 8.52 -14.51
C LEU A 152 -0.88 7.64 -13.30
N LYS A 153 -1.15 6.34 -13.41
CA LYS A 153 -0.67 5.31 -12.50
C LYS A 153 0.64 4.74 -13.03
N VAL A 154 1.64 4.67 -12.16
CA VAL A 154 2.90 3.95 -12.39
C VAL A 154 2.99 2.80 -11.39
N TYR A 155 3.24 1.60 -11.90
CA TYR A 155 3.42 0.38 -11.10
C TYR A 155 4.88 0.21 -10.70
N LYS A 156 5.09 -0.58 -9.64
CA LYS A 156 6.44 -0.94 -9.13
C LYS A 156 7.30 -1.71 -10.10
N SER A 157 6.70 -2.23 -11.17
CA SER A 157 7.41 -2.94 -12.22
C SER A 157 8.44 -2.00 -12.86
N LEU A 158 8.07 -0.73 -13.09
CA LEU A 158 9.01 0.31 -13.46
C LEU A 158 9.98 0.57 -12.30
N GLY A 159 11.27 0.39 -12.56
CA GLY A 159 12.31 0.49 -11.55
C GLY A 159 12.62 -0.83 -10.84
N LEU A 160 11.85 -1.90 -11.01
CA LEU A 160 12.20 -3.22 -10.42
C LEU A 160 12.35 -4.32 -11.46
N THR A 161 11.39 -4.47 -12.38
CA THR A 161 11.31 -5.64 -13.26
C THR A 161 11.17 -5.32 -14.74
N ASP A 162 10.64 -4.15 -15.09
CA ASP A 162 10.49 -3.75 -16.50
C ASP A 162 11.88 -3.60 -17.12
N THR A 163 12.04 -4.12 -18.34
CA THR A 163 13.31 -4.08 -19.07
C THR A 163 13.17 -3.41 -20.42
N ASP A 164 14.28 -2.87 -20.91
CA ASP A 164 14.42 -2.45 -22.31
C ASP A 164 14.59 -3.67 -23.24
N ASP A 165 14.67 -3.42 -24.56
CA ASP A 165 14.80 -4.50 -25.57
C ASP A 165 16.11 -5.29 -25.44
N GLU A 166 17.12 -4.73 -24.76
CA GLU A 166 18.39 -5.38 -24.46
C GLU A 166 18.35 -6.19 -23.14
N GLY A 167 17.23 -6.15 -22.42
CA GLY A 167 17.04 -6.82 -21.13
C GLY A 167 17.64 -6.07 -19.94
N ASN A 168 18.03 -4.80 -20.10
CA ASN A 168 18.48 -3.96 -19.00
C ASN A 168 17.28 -3.43 -18.22
N ARG A 169 17.38 -3.38 -16.89
CA ARG A 169 16.33 -2.79 -16.04
C ARG A 169 16.08 -1.33 -16.41
N LEU A 170 14.81 -1.00 -16.65
CA LEU A 170 14.37 0.38 -16.78
C LEU A 170 14.36 1.07 -15.41
N LYS A 171 15.23 2.06 -15.26
CA LYS A 171 15.26 2.95 -14.10
C LYS A 171 14.08 3.90 -14.13
N VAL A 172 13.60 4.32 -12.96
CA VAL A 172 12.48 5.27 -12.90
C VAL A 172 12.87 6.63 -13.49
N ASP A 173 14.13 7.03 -13.36
CA ASP A 173 14.70 8.26 -13.91
C ASP A 173 15.42 8.07 -15.25
N ASP A 174 15.12 7.01 -15.99
CA ASP A 174 15.64 6.85 -17.35
C ASP A 174 15.27 8.08 -18.21
N PRO A 175 16.24 8.77 -18.84
CA PRO A 175 15.98 9.99 -19.61
C PRO A 175 14.96 9.82 -20.73
N ARG A 176 14.81 8.61 -21.28
CA ARG A 176 13.82 8.31 -22.31
C ARG A 176 12.38 8.47 -21.80
N LEU A 177 12.17 8.44 -20.48
CA LEU A 177 10.88 8.61 -19.82
C LEU A 177 10.55 10.07 -19.47
N ASP A 178 11.52 11.00 -19.52
CA ASP A 178 11.32 12.43 -19.23
C ASP A 178 10.10 13.04 -19.96
N PRO A 179 9.86 12.73 -21.25
CA PRO A 179 8.72 13.31 -21.98
C PRO A 179 7.37 12.93 -21.36
N ILE A 180 7.25 11.73 -20.77
CA ILE A 180 6.02 11.27 -20.10
C ILE A 180 5.72 12.13 -18.87
N TRP A 181 6.73 12.36 -18.04
CA TRP A 181 6.60 13.15 -16.82
C TRP A 181 6.29 14.61 -17.12
N ALA A 182 6.96 15.18 -18.13
CA ALA A 182 6.68 16.53 -18.60
C ALA A 182 5.25 16.66 -19.14
N LYS A 183 4.78 15.67 -19.90
CA LYS A 183 3.43 15.66 -20.47
C LYS A 183 2.34 15.62 -19.42
N CYS A 184 2.54 14.91 -18.31
CA CYS A 184 1.60 14.93 -17.18
C CYS A 184 1.44 16.35 -16.60
N GLY A 185 2.55 17.09 -16.48
CA GLY A 185 2.54 18.48 -16.04
C GLY A 185 1.84 19.41 -17.04
N GLU A 186 2.07 19.23 -18.33
CA GLU A 186 1.39 19.98 -19.40
C GLU A 186 -0.13 19.73 -19.40
N LEU A 187 -0.54 18.48 -19.23
CA LEU A 187 -1.95 18.05 -19.18
C LEU A 187 -2.63 18.40 -17.85
N GLY A 188 -1.88 18.86 -16.84
CA GLY A 188 -2.41 19.19 -15.52
C GLY A 188 -2.93 17.97 -14.75
N ILE A 189 -2.39 16.78 -15.01
CA ILE A 189 -2.78 15.53 -14.32
C ILE A 189 -1.65 15.07 -13.37
N PRO A 190 -1.97 14.60 -12.15
CA PRO A 190 -0.97 14.05 -11.24
C PRO A 190 -0.50 12.65 -11.68
N VAL A 191 0.69 12.28 -11.22
CA VAL A 191 1.26 10.94 -11.37
C VAL A 191 1.27 10.25 -10.01
N LEU A 192 0.48 9.18 -9.82
CA LEU A 192 0.63 8.31 -8.66
C LEU A 192 1.59 7.18 -8.98
N ILE A 193 2.73 7.21 -8.30
CA ILE A 193 3.85 6.33 -8.58
C ILE A 193 4.13 5.41 -7.40
N HIS A 194 3.95 4.11 -7.66
CA HIS A 194 4.39 3.06 -6.77
C HIS A 194 5.76 2.60 -7.28
N THR A 195 6.82 2.99 -6.61
CA THR A 195 8.18 2.51 -6.85
C THR A 195 8.68 1.88 -5.55
N GLY A 196 9.45 0.80 -5.64
CA GLY A 196 9.96 0.11 -4.47
C GLY A 196 8.90 -0.66 -3.69
N GLU A 197 9.30 -1.10 -2.50
CA GLU A 197 8.55 -1.92 -1.53
C GLU A 197 9.07 -1.53 -0.13
N PRO A 198 8.47 -2.04 0.99
CA PRO A 198 9.05 -1.81 2.32
C PRO A 198 10.54 -2.16 2.36
N ALA A 199 11.39 -1.25 2.87
CA ALA A 199 12.85 -1.43 2.89
C ALA A 199 13.29 -2.75 3.56
N ALA A 200 12.52 -3.23 4.55
CA ALA A 200 12.72 -4.49 5.21
C ALA A 200 12.66 -5.73 4.27
N PHE A 201 12.14 -5.61 3.05
CA PHE A 201 12.17 -6.69 2.05
C PHE A 201 13.56 -6.92 1.44
N TRP A 202 14.49 -5.96 1.58
CA TRP A 202 15.91 -6.12 1.22
C TRP A 202 16.77 -6.63 2.39
N LEU A 203 16.23 -6.63 3.62
CA LEU A 203 16.97 -7.05 4.81
C LEU A 203 16.97 -8.59 4.98
N PRO A 204 17.97 -9.18 5.66
CA PRO A 204 18.01 -10.62 5.91
C PRO A 204 16.70 -11.17 6.47
N LYS A 205 16.28 -12.35 6.00
CA LYS A 205 15.06 -13.04 6.44
C LYS A 205 15.28 -13.78 7.76
N ASP A 206 15.60 -13.04 8.82
CA ASP A 206 15.88 -13.57 10.15
C ASP A 206 15.01 -12.96 11.25
N LYS A 207 15.30 -13.31 12.50
CA LYS A 207 14.56 -12.87 13.70
C LYS A 207 14.60 -11.35 13.95
N ASN A 208 15.47 -10.61 13.27
CA ASN A 208 15.62 -9.16 13.42
C ASN A 208 14.84 -8.38 12.35
N ASN A 209 14.25 -9.05 11.36
CA ASN A 209 13.45 -8.42 10.31
C ASN A 209 11.98 -8.35 10.73
N GLU A 210 11.46 -7.13 10.96
CA GLU A 210 10.07 -6.93 11.40
C GLU A 210 9.03 -7.40 10.37
N ARG A 211 9.43 -7.54 9.09
CA ARG A 211 8.60 -8.07 7.99
C ARG A 211 8.82 -9.56 7.74
N TRP A 212 9.53 -10.27 8.63
CA TRP A 212 9.81 -11.69 8.47
C TRP A 212 8.55 -12.54 8.25
N LEU A 213 7.47 -12.29 9.00
CA LEU A 213 6.22 -13.05 8.85
C LEU A 213 5.62 -12.88 7.46
N GLU A 214 5.65 -11.66 6.93
CA GLU A 214 5.19 -11.35 5.58
C GLU A 214 6.04 -12.06 4.53
N LEU A 215 7.36 -12.07 4.69
CA LEU A 215 8.29 -12.75 3.80
C LEU A 215 8.23 -14.28 3.92
N LYS A 216 7.83 -14.83 5.07
CA LYS A 216 7.55 -16.27 5.24
C LYS A 216 6.29 -16.67 4.46
N GLN A 217 5.22 -15.89 4.59
CA GLN A 217 3.94 -16.18 3.92
C GLN A 217 3.97 -15.85 2.43
N TYR A 218 4.75 -14.86 2.01
CA TYR A 218 4.92 -14.42 0.62
C TYR A 218 6.40 -14.30 0.24
N PRO A 219 7.11 -15.42 0.02
CA PRO A 219 8.55 -15.42 -0.25
C PRO A 219 8.99 -14.60 -1.47
N SER A 220 8.12 -14.45 -2.48
CA SER A 220 8.38 -13.65 -3.68
C SER A 220 8.48 -12.15 -3.42
N ARG A 221 8.06 -11.66 -2.24
CA ARG A 221 8.20 -10.25 -1.87
C ARG A 221 9.64 -9.87 -1.56
N TYR A 222 10.46 -10.84 -1.13
CA TYR A 222 11.87 -10.62 -0.82
C TYR A 222 12.61 -10.05 -2.02
N LYS A 223 13.41 -9.01 -1.79
CA LYS A 223 14.20 -8.33 -2.80
C LYS A 223 15.65 -8.72 -2.60
N ASP A 224 16.02 -9.79 -3.28
CA ASP A 224 17.38 -10.31 -3.26
C ASP A 224 18.35 -9.27 -3.83
N PRO A 225 19.32 -8.75 -3.04
CA PRO A 225 20.27 -7.75 -3.50
C PRO A 225 21.15 -8.21 -4.68
N GLU A 226 21.28 -9.52 -4.93
CA GLU A 226 21.98 -10.03 -6.11
C GLU A 226 21.19 -9.86 -7.40
N LYS A 227 19.85 -9.70 -7.30
CA LYS A 227 18.94 -9.67 -8.44
C LYS A 227 18.14 -8.38 -8.58
N ASN A 228 18.17 -7.53 -7.55
CA ASN A 228 17.38 -6.32 -7.48
C ASN A 228 18.29 -5.13 -7.17
N PRO A 229 17.99 -3.94 -7.70
CA PRO A 229 18.62 -2.71 -7.23
C PRO A 229 18.38 -2.52 -5.73
N SER A 230 19.22 -1.75 -5.05
CA SER A 230 19.01 -1.45 -3.64
C SER A 230 17.76 -0.58 -3.43
N PHE A 231 17.17 -0.63 -2.22
CA PHE A 231 16.06 0.26 -1.87
C PHE A 231 16.45 1.74 -2.08
N GLU A 232 17.66 2.13 -1.68
CA GLU A 232 18.13 3.52 -1.82
C GLU A 232 18.27 3.94 -3.28
N ASP A 233 18.75 3.07 -4.17
CA ASP A 233 18.82 3.39 -5.60
C ASP A 233 17.42 3.60 -6.18
N VAL A 234 16.51 2.66 -5.92
CA VAL A 234 15.13 2.69 -6.43
C VAL A 234 14.38 3.95 -5.96
N MET A 235 14.53 4.32 -4.69
CA MET A 235 13.91 5.53 -4.16
C MET A 235 14.60 6.80 -4.67
N ALA A 236 15.92 6.80 -4.85
CA ALA A 236 16.65 7.93 -5.42
C ALA A 236 16.22 8.21 -6.87
N GLU A 237 16.04 7.17 -7.69
CA GLU A 237 15.53 7.29 -9.06
C GLU A 237 14.15 7.98 -9.08
N GLN A 238 13.23 7.58 -8.20
CA GLN A 238 11.94 8.25 -8.07
C GLN A 238 12.09 9.74 -7.68
N HIS A 239 12.91 10.04 -6.67
CA HIS A 239 13.10 11.42 -6.21
C HIS A 239 13.78 12.30 -7.28
N ASN A 240 14.68 11.74 -8.10
CA ASN A 240 15.30 12.45 -9.21
C ASN A 240 14.24 12.93 -10.22
N VAL A 241 13.26 12.09 -10.55
CA VAL A 241 12.12 12.47 -11.39
C VAL A 241 11.34 13.64 -10.77
N PHE A 242 11.02 13.56 -9.48
CA PHE A 242 10.25 14.62 -8.82
C PHE A 242 10.98 15.97 -8.86
N LYS A 243 12.28 15.97 -8.59
CA LYS A 243 13.13 17.17 -8.62
C LYS A 243 13.26 17.75 -10.03
N LYS A 244 13.35 16.88 -11.04
CA LYS A 244 13.53 17.28 -12.45
C LYS A 244 12.25 17.83 -13.09
N HIS A 245 11.07 17.46 -12.57
CA HIS A 245 9.78 17.86 -13.10
C HIS A 245 8.94 18.68 -12.10
N PRO A 246 9.38 19.89 -11.70
CA PRO A 246 8.72 20.69 -10.65
C PRO A 246 7.28 21.14 -10.99
N ASN A 247 6.94 21.16 -12.28
CA ASN A 247 5.59 21.50 -12.76
C ASN A 247 4.62 20.30 -12.76
N THR A 248 5.13 19.08 -12.60
CA THR A 248 4.31 17.86 -12.52
C THR A 248 4.11 17.51 -11.06
N LYS A 249 2.86 17.22 -10.66
CA LYS A 249 2.57 16.77 -9.30
C LYS A 249 2.67 15.25 -9.20
N PHE A 250 3.35 14.76 -8.19
CA PHE A 250 3.55 13.34 -7.96
C PHE A 250 2.91 12.92 -6.64
N ILE A 251 2.23 11.79 -6.60
CA ILE A 251 1.78 11.11 -5.39
C ILE A 251 2.69 9.91 -5.20
N SER A 252 3.65 10.01 -4.27
CA SER A 252 4.50 8.90 -3.88
C SER A 252 3.68 7.93 -3.03
N ALA A 253 3.41 6.75 -3.57
CA ALA A 253 2.52 5.78 -2.93
C ALA A 253 3.07 5.34 -1.57
N HIS A 254 2.17 4.93 -0.67
CA HIS A 254 2.50 4.22 0.57
C HIS A 254 3.43 5.00 1.52
N LEU A 255 3.15 6.29 1.75
CA LEU A 255 4.04 7.18 2.53
C LEU A 255 5.47 7.24 1.96
N GLY A 256 5.64 7.05 0.64
CA GLY A 256 6.95 6.89 -0.01
C GLY A 256 7.79 5.75 0.54
N TRP A 257 7.17 4.75 1.17
CA TRP A 257 7.82 3.70 1.96
C TRP A 257 8.64 4.19 3.17
N PHE A 258 8.41 5.43 3.62
CA PHE A 258 9.05 6.04 4.78
C PHE A 258 8.08 6.23 5.96
N GLY A 259 6.99 5.47 6.03
CA GLY A 259 6.04 5.53 7.16
C GLY A 259 6.70 5.21 8.52
N ASN A 260 7.76 4.40 8.53
CA ASN A 260 8.57 4.11 9.72
C ASN A 260 9.61 5.20 10.05
N ASP A 261 9.84 6.16 9.15
CA ASP A 261 10.81 7.24 9.26
C ASP A 261 10.19 8.56 8.77
N LEU A 262 9.23 9.06 9.55
CA LEU A 262 8.46 10.27 9.22
C LEU A 262 9.34 11.52 9.17
N ALA A 263 10.48 11.54 9.87
CA ALA A 263 11.42 12.66 9.79
C ALA A 263 12.05 12.74 8.40
N ARG A 264 12.49 11.60 7.84
CA ARG A 264 12.99 11.53 6.46
C ARG A 264 11.90 11.87 5.45
N LEU A 265 10.68 11.35 5.63
CA LEU A 265 9.56 11.67 4.74
C LEU A 265 9.22 13.17 4.75
N GLY A 266 9.21 13.80 5.92
CA GLY A 266 8.98 15.24 6.06
C GLY A 266 10.02 16.06 5.29
N ALA A 267 11.32 15.74 5.47
CA ALA A 267 12.40 16.41 4.75
C ALA A 267 12.28 16.28 3.22
N LEU A 268 11.82 15.12 2.71
CA LEU A 268 11.56 14.93 1.28
C LEU A 268 10.41 15.80 0.78
N LEU A 269 9.33 15.93 1.56
CA LEU A 269 8.20 16.81 1.21
C LEU A 269 8.61 18.29 1.19
N ASP A 270 9.50 18.71 2.08
CA ASP A 270 10.07 20.06 2.10
C ASP A 270 10.98 20.33 0.89
N GLU A 271 11.82 19.35 0.53
CA GLU A 271 12.73 19.46 -0.61
C GLU A 271 11.98 19.46 -1.96
N MET A 272 10.84 18.75 -2.06
CA MET A 272 10.08 18.57 -3.30
C MET A 272 8.65 19.09 -3.18
N PRO A 273 8.41 20.41 -3.40
CA PRO A 273 7.09 21.04 -3.32
C PRO A 273 6.05 20.53 -4.32
N ASN A 274 6.39 19.58 -5.18
CA ASN A 274 5.48 18.88 -6.10
C ASN A 274 5.19 17.42 -5.69
N MET A 275 5.78 16.91 -4.61
CA MET A 275 5.54 15.58 -4.04
C MET A 275 4.40 15.58 -3.00
N TYR A 276 3.44 14.70 -3.19
CA TYR A 276 2.38 14.35 -2.25
C TYR A 276 2.56 12.87 -1.85
N THR A 277 1.83 12.43 -0.85
CA THR A 277 1.81 11.01 -0.48
C THR A 277 0.45 10.56 0.04
N GLU A 278 0.24 9.24 0.15
CA GLU A 278 -1.03 8.66 0.57
C GLU A 278 -0.84 7.50 1.56
N LEU A 279 -1.92 7.12 2.25
CA LEU A 279 -1.91 6.25 3.43
C LEU A 279 -2.01 4.73 3.12
N GLY A 280 -2.23 4.38 1.86
CA GLY A 280 -2.60 3.04 1.40
C GLY A 280 -1.56 2.00 1.77
N ALA A 281 -2.04 0.80 2.13
CA ALA A 281 -1.26 -0.34 2.61
C ALA A 281 -0.44 -0.15 3.90
N VAL A 282 -0.14 1.09 4.33
CA VAL A 282 0.85 1.41 5.37
C VAL A 282 0.30 2.19 6.56
N ILE A 283 -1.02 2.36 6.71
CA ILE A 283 -1.62 3.07 7.85
C ILE A 283 -1.16 2.52 9.23
N ALA A 284 -0.80 1.24 9.28
CA ALA A 284 -0.22 0.58 10.44
C ALA A 284 1.11 1.20 10.93
N GLU A 285 1.86 1.87 10.05
CA GLU A 285 3.07 2.60 10.39
C GLU A 285 2.77 3.87 11.18
N LEU A 286 1.63 4.53 10.91
CA LEU A 286 1.20 5.70 11.68
C LEU A 286 0.60 5.29 13.01
N GLY A 287 -0.25 4.26 13.01
CA GLY A 287 -0.92 3.77 14.20
C GLY A 287 0.02 3.23 15.28
N ARG A 288 1.27 2.88 14.96
CA ARG A 288 2.27 2.40 15.94
C ARG A 288 3.08 3.50 16.63
N GLN A 289 3.00 4.73 16.14
CA GLN A 289 3.79 5.88 16.61
C GLN A 289 2.91 7.11 16.85
N PRO A 290 1.84 7.02 17.66
CA PRO A 290 0.73 7.97 17.62
C PRO A 290 1.12 9.43 17.91
N ILE A 291 2.11 9.65 18.78
CA ILE A 291 2.58 11.00 19.13
C ILE A 291 3.26 11.67 17.91
N THR A 292 4.24 10.97 17.32
CA THR A 292 5.00 11.46 16.16
C THR A 292 4.14 11.55 14.91
N ALA A 293 3.33 10.52 14.63
CA ALA A 293 2.44 10.50 13.47
C ALA A 293 1.41 11.62 13.53
N ARG A 294 0.82 11.89 14.70
CA ARG A 294 -0.13 12.99 14.87
C ARG A 294 0.53 14.34 14.58
N ALA A 295 1.70 14.61 15.16
CA ALA A 295 2.43 15.86 14.92
C ALA A 295 2.77 16.02 13.43
N TRP A 296 3.33 14.97 12.83
CA TRP A 296 3.71 14.97 11.41
C TRP A 296 2.53 15.19 10.47
N LEU A 297 1.39 14.53 10.70
CA LEU A 297 0.18 14.74 9.89
C LEU A 297 -0.39 16.15 10.04
N ILE A 298 -0.18 16.83 11.18
CA ILE A 298 -0.58 18.22 11.35
C ILE A 298 0.36 19.14 10.57
N ASP A 299 1.66 18.92 10.65
CA ASP A 299 2.67 19.76 10.01
C ASP A 299 2.61 19.64 8.47
N TYR A 300 2.41 18.42 7.95
CA TYR A 300 2.35 18.13 6.51
C TYR A 300 0.92 17.90 5.98
N GLN A 301 -0.10 18.38 6.71
CA GLN A 301 -1.53 18.12 6.43
C GLN A 301 -1.98 18.45 4.99
N ASP A 302 -1.29 19.36 4.29
CA ASP A 302 -1.62 19.78 2.93
C ASP A 302 -1.06 18.86 1.84
N ARG A 303 -0.26 17.85 2.21
CA ARG A 303 0.48 16.96 1.27
C ARG A 303 0.14 15.48 1.40
N VAL A 304 -0.77 15.13 2.30
CA VAL A 304 -1.17 13.74 2.59
C VAL A 304 -2.60 13.49 2.13
N LEU A 305 -2.82 12.39 1.41
CA LEU A 305 -4.12 12.01 0.86
C LEU A 305 -4.62 10.70 1.49
N MET A 306 -5.93 10.58 1.66
CA MET A 306 -6.56 9.31 2.03
C MET A 306 -6.47 8.32 0.86
N GLY A 307 -5.96 7.13 1.14
CA GLY A 307 -5.78 6.04 0.18
C GLY A 307 -5.74 4.71 0.91
N LYS A 308 -6.24 3.63 0.30
CA LYS A 308 -6.24 2.29 0.94
C LYS A 308 -5.40 1.23 0.22
N ASP A 309 -5.20 1.38 -1.07
CA ASP A 309 -4.65 0.43 -2.04
C ASP A 309 -5.61 -0.73 -2.38
N SER A 310 -5.79 -1.70 -1.49
CA SER A 310 -6.69 -2.84 -1.74
C SER A 310 -8.11 -2.59 -1.25
N TYR A 311 -9.12 -2.85 -2.08
CA TYR A 311 -10.53 -2.70 -1.67
C TYR A 311 -10.99 -3.86 -0.79
N LYS A 312 -11.39 -3.52 0.43
CA LYS A 312 -12.15 -4.37 1.35
C LYS A 312 -12.83 -3.46 2.37
N LYS A 313 -14.15 -3.38 2.33
CA LYS A 313 -14.96 -2.41 3.09
C LYS A 313 -14.58 -2.37 4.59
N GLU A 314 -14.51 -3.52 5.25
CA GLU A 314 -14.28 -3.56 6.70
C GLU A 314 -12.87 -3.12 7.11
N GLU A 315 -11.91 -3.12 6.19
CA GLU A 315 -10.55 -2.67 6.50
C GLU A 315 -10.45 -1.14 6.57
N TYR A 316 -11.39 -0.38 6.00
CA TYR A 316 -11.46 1.08 6.16
C TYR A 316 -11.75 1.50 7.61
N TYR A 317 -12.45 0.65 8.37
CA TYR A 317 -12.82 0.93 9.76
C TYR A 317 -11.58 1.21 10.62
N THR A 318 -10.48 0.50 10.35
CA THR A 318 -9.20 0.74 11.02
C THR A 318 -8.56 2.06 10.61
N TYR A 319 -8.73 2.54 9.37
CA TYR A 319 -8.24 3.86 8.97
C TYR A 319 -8.98 4.96 9.73
N PHE A 320 -10.32 4.89 9.78
CA PHE A 320 -11.12 5.85 10.53
C PHE A 320 -10.76 5.82 12.02
N ARG A 321 -10.65 4.62 12.61
CA ARG A 321 -10.27 4.47 14.02
C ARG A 321 -8.89 5.06 14.31
N ILE A 322 -7.89 4.83 13.46
CA ILE A 322 -6.55 5.41 13.62
C ILE A 322 -6.61 6.95 13.48
N LEU A 323 -7.29 7.48 12.48
CA LEU A 323 -7.22 8.92 12.19
C LEU A 323 -8.10 9.77 13.14
N GLU A 324 -9.28 9.28 13.50
CA GLU A 324 -10.32 10.08 14.16
C GLU A 324 -10.36 9.93 15.68
N THR A 325 -9.98 8.77 16.22
CA THR A 325 -10.17 8.45 17.64
C THR A 325 -8.90 8.64 18.45
N ASN A 326 -9.03 8.65 19.77
CA ASN A 326 -7.91 8.51 20.71
C ASN A 326 -7.83 7.08 21.29
N ASP A 327 -8.36 6.08 20.57
CA ASP A 327 -8.38 4.69 21.04
C ASP A 327 -6.97 4.14 21.22
N GLU A 328 -6.81 3.25 22.18
CA GLU A 328 -5.53 2.64 22.48
C GLU A 328 -5.59 1.14 22.27
N TYR A 329 -4.46 0.57 21.88
CA TYR A 329 -4.23 -0.87 21.96
C TYR A 329 -5.25 -1.73 21.18
N PHE A 330 -5.45 -1.47 19.90
CA PHE A 330 -6.32 -2.30 19.04
C PHE A 330 -5.56 -3.01 17.93
N ASP A 331 -6.15 -4.08 17.39
CA ASP A 331 -5.53 -4.90 16.37
C ASP A 331 -5.61 -4.28 14.97
N TYR A 332 -4.58 -4.55 14.17
CA TYR A 332 -4.63 -4.33 12.73
C TYR A 332 -5.32 -5.50 12.03
N TYR A 333 -6.04 -5.21 10.95
CA TYR A 333 -6.81 -6.21 10.21
C TYR A 333 -5.94 -7.26 9.48
N ARG A 334 -4.61 -7.06 9.38
CA ARG A 334 -3.65 -7.99 8.76
C ARG A 334 -2.40 -8.18 9.63
N LYS A 335 -2.40 -9.22 10.46
CA LYS A 335 -1.27 -9.59 11.34
C LYS A 335 0.10 -9.64 10.65
N ARG A 336 0.15 -10.08 9.39
CA ARG A 336 1.39 -10.15 8.59
C ARG A 336 2.03 -8.79 8.31
N HIS A 337 1.23 -7.73 8.19
CA HIS A 337 1.72 -6.37 7.89
C HIS A 337 2.04 -5.60 9.18
N ALA A 338 1.41 -5.97 10.29
CA ALA A 338 1.67 -5.39 11.60
C ALA A 338 1.30 -6.39 12.70
N HIS A 339 2.28 -6.73 13.53
CA HIS A 339 2.11 -7.59 14.70
C HIS A 339 2.06 -6.77 16.01
N TRP A 340 2.23 -5.45 15.91
CA TRP A 340 2.05 -4.50 17.00
C TRP A 340 0.61 -4.00 17.06
N LYS A 341 0.24 -3.41 18.20
CA LYS A 341 -1.06 -2.76 18.37
C LYS A 341 -1.06 -1.36 17.78
N MET A 342 -2.25 -0.92 17.43
CA MET A 342 -2.53 0.39 16.87
C MET A 342 -3.09 1.33 17.93
N TYR A 343 -2.91 2.61 17.69
CA TYR A 343 -3.36 3.72 18.52
C TYR A 343 -3.96 4.79 17.62
N GLY A 344 -5.04 5.40 18.10
CA GLY A 344 -5.71 6.53 17.48
C GLY A 344 -4.90 7.81 17.62
N LEU A 345 -4.99 8.67 16.62
CA LEU A 345 -4.24 9.91 16.49
C LEU A 345 -5.06 11.14 16.94
N ALA A 346 -6.39 11.02 17.03
CA ALA A 346 -7.33 12.10 17.33
C ALA A 346 -6.98 13.38 16.56
N LEU A 347 -6.93 13.27 15.23
CA LEU A 347 -6.57 14.40 14.37
C LEU A 347 -7.64 15.49 14.46
N PRO A 348 -7.25 16.78 14.44
CA PRO A 348 -8.21 17.88 14.34
C PRO A 348 -9.06 17.77 13.09
N ASP A 349 -10.33 18.17 13.16
CA ASP A 349 -11.27 18.12 12.04
C ASP A 349 -10.76 18.84 10.80
N SER A 350 -10.08 19.97 10.96
CA SER A 350 -9.47 20.71 9.85
C SER A 350 -8.40 19.90 9.10
N VAL A 351 -7.67 19.04 9.82
CA VAL A 351 -6.65 18.15 9.25
C VAL A 351 -7.31 16.94 8.61
N LEU A 352 -8.32 16.34 9.26
CA LEU A 352 -9.10 15.23 8.71
C LEU A 352 -9.72 15.61 7.36
N GLN A 353 -10.36 16.77 7.24
CA GLN A 353 -10.95 17.24 5.99
C GLN A 353 -9.92 17.38 4.86
N LYS A 354 -8.69 17.82 5.18
CA LYS A 354 -7.63 17.93 4.18
C LYS A 354 -7.19 16.57 3.65
N ILE A 355 -6.89 15.65 4.57
CA ILE A 355 -6.49 14.29 4.24
C ILE A 355 -7.62 13.55 3.51
N TYR A 356 -8.86 13.70 3.97
CA TYR A 356 -10.01 12.98 3.42
C TYR A 356 -10.40 13.49 2.04
N TYR A 357 -10.36 14.79 1.76
CA TYR A 357 -10.83 15.24 0.45
C TYR A 357 -10.22 16.55 -0.07
N LYS A 358 -9.94 17.57 0.75
CA LYS A 358 -9.54 18.88 0.20
C LYS A 358 -8.25 18.82 -0.61
N ASN A 359 -7.28 18.02 -0.16
CA ASN A 359 -6.02 17.84 -0.89
C ASN A 359 -6.26 17.14 -2.23
N ALA A 360 -7.10 16.09 -2.26
CA ALA A 360 -7.43 15.37 -3.47
C ALA A 360 -8.20 16.24 -4.48
N ILE A 361 -9.17 17.05 -4.03
CA ILE A 361 -9.90 18.01 -4.90
C ILE A 361 -8.94 19.01 -5.54
N HIS A 362 -7.96 19.50 -4.79
CA HIS A 362 -6.98 20.45 -5.32
C HIS A 362 -6.02 19.79 -6.32
N LEU A 363 -5.66 18.54 -6.08
CA LEU A 363 -4.62 17.83 -6.83
C LEU A 363 -5.12 17.13 -8.08
N ILE A 364 -6.33 16.55 -8.03
CA ILE A 364 -6.89 15.71 -9.09
C ILE A 364 -7.95 16.53 -9.85
N PRO A 365 -7.79 16.76 -11.16
CA PRO A 365 -8.68 17.63 -11.91
C PRO A 365 -10.08 17.02 -12.07
N GLY A 366 -11.10 17.87 -11.97
CA GLY A 366 -12.49 17.52 -12.32
C GLY A 366 -13.24 16.71 -11.26
N ILE A 367 -12.74 16.63 -10.02
CA ILE A 367 -13.54 16.12 -8.90
C ILE A 367 -14.70 17.08 -8.60
N ASP A 368 -15.90 16.53 -8.47
CA ASP A 368 -17.11 17.27 -8.10
C ASP A 368 -17.08 17.66 -6.62
N ALA A 369 -16.73 18.92 -6.34
CA ALA A 369 -16.61 19.44 -4.99
C ALA A 369 -17.95 19.51 -4.24
N SER A 370 -19.09 19.51 -4.95
CA SER A 370 -20.42 19.57 -4.31
C SER A 370 -20.73 18.32 -3.48
N LEU A 371 -20.06 17.20 -3.74
CA LEU A 371 -20.16 15.97 -2.95
C LEU A 371 -19.60 16.11 -1.52
N PHE A 372 -18.88 17.19 -1.22
CA PHE A 372 -18.20 17.43 0.05
C PHE A 372 -18.71 18.66 0.79
N GLU A 373 -19.67 19.37 0.21
CA GLU A 373 -20.39 20.43 0.91
C GLU A 373 -21.27 19.77 1.96
N MET A 374 -20.86 19.84 3.22
CA MET A 374 -21.75 19.46 4.30
C MET A 374 -22.91 20.45 4.29
N GLY A 375 -24.09 19.98 3.87
CA GLY A 375 -25.31 20.75 4.03
C GLY A 375 -25.35 21.28 5.45
N VAL A 376 -25.45 22.59 5.60
CA VAL A 376 -25.82 23.20 6.88
C VAL A 376 -27.20 22.64 7.17
N VAL A 377 -27.26 21.59 7.97
CA VAL A 377 -28.51 21.14 8.57
C VAL A 377 -28.79 22.18 9.64
N ASP A 378 -29.69 23.11 9.31
CA ASP A 378 -30.29 24.07 10.24
C ASP A 378 -30.88 23.38 11.48
#